data_AF-A0A3D3MEV9-F1
#
_entry.id   AF-A0A3D3MEV9-F1
#
_cell.length_a   1.000
_cell.length_b   1.000
_cell.length_c   1.000
_cell.angle_alpha   90.00
_cell.angle_beta   90.00
_cell.angle_gamma   90.00
#
_symmetry.space_group_name_H-M   'P 1'
#
loop_
_entity.id
_entity.type
_entity.pdbx_description
1 polymer ?
#
loop_
_entity_poly.entity_id
_entity_poly.type
_entity_poly.pdbx_seq_one_letter_code
_entity_poly.pdbx_strand_id
1 'polypeptide(L)'
;MNNTIPNPAEQFIHYLNEENFEKAERCLDPDFKFTGVLGTREGASVYINDMKQMKFKYQILQTFTAGEEICFWYHIDMGEKTILASGWYEVIN
;
A
#
# COMPACT_ATOMS: atom_id res chain seq x y z
N MET A 1 16.79 16.32 0.81
CA MET A 1 16.02 15.05 0.79
C MET A 1 16.15 14.48 2.20
N ASN A 2 15.09 14.51 2.99
CA ASN A 2 15.12 13.96 4.35
C ASN A 2 15.17 12.44 4.24
N ASN A 3 16.30 11.84 4.61
CA ASN A 3 16.45 10.39 4.75
C ASN A 3 15.78 9.94 6.05
N THR A 4 14.46 10.01 6.09
CA THR A 4 13.67 9.26 7.06
C THR A 4 13.63 7.82 6.56
N ILE A 5 14.06 6.86 7.37
CA ILE A 5 13.83 5.44 7.06
C ILE A 5 12.32 5.28 6.90
N PRO A 6 11.81 4.91 5.70
CA PRO A 6 10.37 4.81 5.50
C PRO A 6 9.84 3.68 6.38
N ASN A 7 8.71 3.90 7.04
CA ASN A 7 8.04 2.84 7.80
C ASN A 7 7.63 1.69 6.86
N PRO A 8 7.32 0.48 7.39
CA PRO A 8 7.02 -0.68 6.54
C PRO A 8 5.91 -0.43 5.49
N ALA A 9 4.88 0.35 5.85
CA ALA A 9 3.80 0.70 4.94
C ALA A 9 4.25 1.69 3.84
N GLU A 10 5.12 2.66 4.16
CA GLU A 10 5.71 3.56 3.18
C GLU A 10 6.65 2.81 2.21
N GLN A 11 7.41 1.82 2.71
CA GLN A 11 8.23 0.94 1.87
C GLN A 11 7.37 0.12 0.92
N PHE A 12 6.26 -0.43 1.41
CA PHE A 12 5.29 -1.14 0.59
C PHE A 12 4.74 -0.26 -0.54
N ILE A 13 4.29 0.95 -0.23
CA ILE A 13 3.81 1.92 -1.23
C ILE A 13 4.91 2.27 -2.24
N HIS A 14 6.14 2.46 -1.78
CA HIS A 14 7.28 2.73 -2.66
C HIS A 14 7.52 1.58 -3.65
N TYR A 15 7.47 0.32 -3.20
CA TYR A 15 7.63 -0.83 -4.09
C TYR A 15 6.48 -0.99 -5.08
N LEU A 16 5.24 -0.66 -4.71
CA LEU A 16 4.12 -0.61 -5.66
C LEU A 16 4.37 0.45 -6.75
N ASN A 17 4.85 1.63 -6.36
CA ASN A 17 5.18 2.71 -7.29
C ASN A 17 6.30 2.32 -8.27
N GLU A 18 7.32 1.61 -7.81
CA GLU A 18 8.41 1.08 -8.63
C GLU A 18 8.03 -0.18 -9.43
N GLU A 19 6.81 -0.70 -9.27
CA GLU A 19 6.36 -1.98 -9.84
C GLU A 19 7.25 -3.17 -9.39
N ASN A 20 7.92 -3.03 -8.25
CA ASN A 20 8.70 -4.10 -7.64
C ASN A 20 7.79 -5.00 -6.79
N PHE A 21 6.91 -5.74 -7.47
CA PHE A 21 5.88 -6.55 -6.84
C PHE A 21 6.43 -7.67 -5.95
N GLU A 22 7.64 -8.18 -6.24
CA GLU A 22 8.30 -9.17 -5.39
C GLU A 22 8.65 -8.57 -4.01
N LYS A 23 9.20 -7.35 -3.99
CA LYS A 23 9.48 -6.66 -2.73
C LYS A 23 8.20 -6.19 -2.04
N ALA A 24 7.21 -5.73 -2.80
CA ALA A 24 5.91 -5.35 -2.23
C ALA A 24 5.23 -6.55 -1.54
N GLU A 25 5.26 -7.74 -2.15
CA GLU A 25 4.71 -8.96 -1.54
C GLU A 25 5.44 -9.35 -0.26
N ARG A 26 6.77 -9.20 -0.22
CA ARG A 26 7.58 -9.46 0.99
C ARG A 26 7.28 -8.53 2.17
N CYS A 27 6.61 -7.40 1.94
CA CYS A 27 6.16 -6.50 3.00
C CYS A 27 4.85 -6.95 3.66
N LEU A 28 4.14 -7.92 3.07
CA LEU A 28 2.82 -8.35 3.53
C LEU A 28 2.91 -9.68 4.27
N ASP A 29 2.10 -9.84 5.30
CA ASP A 29 1.86 -11.13 5.93
C ASP A 29 1.24 -12.12 4.92
N PRO A 30 1.63 -13.41 4.89
CA PRO A 30 1.04 -14.38 3.97
C PRO A 30 -0.50 -14.41 4.00
N ASP A 31 -1.11 -14.23 5.18
CA ASP A 31 -2.55 -14.20 5.42
C ASP A 31 -3.15 -12.78 5.36
N PHE A 32 -2.42 -11.82 4.77
CA PHE A 32 -2.84 -10.44 4.60
C PHE A 32 -4.26 -10.31 4.04
N LYS A 33 -5.02 -9.36 4.60
CA LYS A 33 -6.39 -9.05 4.19
C LYS A 33 -6.48 -7.62 3.68
N PHE A 34 -6.89 -7.48 2.42
CA PHE A 34 -7.27 -6.19 1.87
C PHE A 34 -8.78 -6.01 1.94
N THR A 35 -9.22 -4.85 2.42
CA THR A 35 -10.62 -4.42 2.36
C THR A 35 -10.70 -3.08 1.66
N GLY A 36 -11.29 -3.07 0.47
CA GLY A 36 -11.56 -1.85 -0.30
C GLY A 36 -13.05 -1.69 -0.56
N VAL A 37 -13.43 -0.50 -1.04
CA VAL A 37 -14.83 -0.17 -1.39
C VAL A 37 -15.44 -1.09 -2.44
N LEU A 38 -14.63 -1.73 -3.28
CA LEU A 38 -15.08 -2.66 -4.34
C LEU A 38 -15.02 -4.14 -3.93
N GLY A 39 -14.58 -4.46 -2.71
CA GLY A 39 -14.52 -5.82 -2.20
C GLY A 39 -13.26 -6.11 -1.40
N THR A 40 -13.10 -7.39 -1.04
CA THR A 40 -12.02 -7.89 -0.19
C THR A 40 -11.09 -8.83 -0.95
N ARG A 41 -9.85 -8.98 -0.46
CA ARG A 41 -8.91 -10.04 -0.85
C ARG A 41 -8.32 -10.67 0.39
N GLU A 42 -8.14 -11.98 0.33
CA GLU A 42 -7.51 -12.78 1.38
C GLU A 42 -6.25 -13.42 0.79
N GLY A 43 -5.12 -13.20 1.44
CA GLY A 43 -3.79 -13.66 1.05
C GLY A 43 -2.98 -12.60 0.30
N ALA A 44 -1.72 -12.43 0.71
CA ALA A 44 -0.79 -11.48 0.10
C ALA A 44 -0.62 -11.71 -1.41
N SER A 45 -0.40 -12.96 -1.83
CA SER A 45 -0.18 -13.29 -3.24
C SER A 45 -1.39 -12.99 -4.12
N VAL A 46 -2.61 -13.16 -3.59
CA VAL A 46 -3.85 -12.83 -4.32
C VAL A 46 -3.93 -11.32 -4.53
N TYR A 47 -3.72 -10.54 -3.48
CA TYR A 47 -3.73 -9.08 -3.55
C TYR A 47 -2.66 -8.53 -4.51
N ILE A 48 -1.42 -9.05 -4.43
CA ILE A 48 -0.31 -8.59 -5.28
C ILE A 48 -0.52 -8.97 -6.75
N ASN A 49 -1.12 -10.12 -7.04
CA ASN A 49 -1.45 -10.48 -8.42
C ASN A 49 -2.45 -9.50 -9.05
N ASP A 50 -3.41 -8.99 -8.28
CA ASP A 50 -4.29 -7.91 -8.75
C ASP A 50 -3.51 -6.59 -8.95
N MET A 51 -2.61 -6.24 -8.03
CA MET A 51 -1.78 -5.04 -8.15
C MET A 51 -0.87 -5.06 -9.40
N LYS A 52 -0.37 -6.24 -9.79
CA LYS A 52 0.42 -6.43 -11.02
C LYS A 52 -0.35 -6.05 -12.29
N GLN A 53 -1.66 -6.28 -12.30
CA GLN A 53 -2.53 -5.95 -13.43
C GLN A 53 -2.92 -4.47 -13.42
N MET A 54 -3.25 -3.94 -12.25
CA MET A 54 -3.77 -2.57 -12.12
C MET A 54 -2.69 -1.48 -12.14
N LYS A 55 -1.50 -1.78 -11.60
CA LYS A 55 -0.32 -0.89 -11.60
C LYS A 55 -0.56 0.52 -11.06
N PHE A 56 -1.41 0.63 -10.04
CA PHE A 56 -1.71 1.91 -9.40
C PHE A 56 -0.45 2.62 -8.91
N LYS A 57 -0.45 3.95 -9.01
CA LYS A 57 0.60 4.79 -8.44
C LYS A 57 0.03 5.62 -7.29
N TYR A 58 0.86 5.87 -6.31
CA TYR A 58 0.48 6.47 -5.05
C TYR A 58 1.36 7.69 -4.78
N GLN A 59 0.73 8.79 -4.39
CA GLN A 59 1.42 9.95 -3.85
C GLN A 59 0.95 10.17 -2.41
N ILE A 60 1.80 9.81 -1.44
CA ILE A 60 1.53 10.05 -0.03
C ILE A 60 1.57 11.57 0.23
N LEU A 61 0.47 12.10 0.75
CA LEU A 61 0.33 13.50 1.14
C LEU A 61 0.61 13.69 2.62
N GLN A 62 0.16 12.75 3.44
CA GLN A 62 0.34 12.79 4.90
C GLN A 62 0.34 11.37 5.47
N THR A 63 1.23 11.13 6.44
CA THR A 63 1.29 9.90 7.23
C THR A 63 0.87 10.20 8.67
N PHE A 64 0.02 9.35 9.24
CA PHE A 64 -0.37 9.34 10.65
C PHE A 64 0.00 7.99 11.24
N THR A 65 0.52 7.98 12.47
CA THR A 65 0.91 6.75 13.16
C THR A 65 0.33 6.71 14.57
N ALA A 66 -0.10 5.53 15.00
CA ALA A 66 -0.61 5.26 16.34
C ALA A 66 -0.27 3.82 16.76
N GLY A 67 0.90 3.63 17.37
CA GLY A 67 1.40 2.29 17.67
C GLY A 67 1.70 1.51 16.38
N GLU A 68 1.04 0.37 16.21
CA GLU A 68 1.14 -0.51 15.04
C GLU A 68 0.24 -0.06 13.87
N GLU A 69 -0.56 0.99 14.08
CA GLU A 69 -1.48 1.50 13.09
C GLU A 69 -0.87 2.66 12.30
N ILE A 70 -0.97 2.58 10.97
CA ILE A 70 -0.51 3.60 10.03
C ILE A 70 -1.68 4.00 9.13
N CYS A 71 -1.92 5.29 9.00
CA CYS A 71 -2.89 5.83 8.07
C CYS A 71 -2.20 6.79 7.09
N PHE A 72 -2.50 6.65 5.81
CA PHE A 72 -2.08 7.57 4.77
C PHE A 72 -3.26 8.36 4.26
N TRP A 73 -3.04 9.65 4.04
CA TRP A 73 -3.78 10.40 3.02
C TRP A 73 -2.93 10.41 1.77
N TYR A 74 -3.51 10.00 0.65
CA TYR A 74 -2.78 9.90 -0.60
C TYR A 74 -3.65 10.17 -1.83
N HIS A 75 -2.99 10.47 -2.94
CA HIS A 75 -3.57 10.29 -4.25
C HIS A 75 -3.27 8.89 -4.75
N ILE A 76 -4.29 8.19 -5.27
CA ILE A 76 -4.14 6.94 -6.02
C ILE A 76 -4.44 7.23 -7.48
N ASP A 77 -3.43 7.09 -8.33
CA ASP A 77 -3.57 7.10 -9.78
C ASP A 77 -3.97 5.71 -10.26
N MET A 78 -5.17 5.63 -10.85
CA MET A 78 -5.76 4.43 -11.42
C MET A 78 -5.65 4.39 -12.95
N GLY A 79 -4.75 5.19 -13.54
CA GLY A 79 -4.50 5.30 -14.98
C GLY A 79 -5.36 6.37 -15.65
N GLU A 80 -6.69 6.25 -15.58
CA GLU A 80 -7.61 7.25 -16.16
C GLU A 80 -8.01 8.35 -15.19
N LYS A 81 -7.90 8.08 -13.89
CA LYS A 81 -8.36 8.96 -12.82
C LYS A 81 -7.44 8.88 -11.62
N THR A 82 -7.22 10.04 -11.00
CA THR A 82 -6.58 10.14 -9.69
C THR A 82 -7.65 10.38 -8.64
N ILE A 83 -7.67 9.54 -7.60
CA ILE A 83 -8.60 9.67 -6.47
C ILE A 83 -7.85 10.13 -5.23
N LEU A 84 -8.47 11.02 -4.44
CA LEU A 84 -8.01 11.31 -3.09
C LEU A 84 -8.61 10.28 -2.15
N ALA A 85 -7.77 9.59 -1.39
CA ALA A 85 -8.20 8.49 -0.53
C ALA A 85 -7.43 8.46 0.80
N SER A 86 -7.97 7.70 1.75
CA SER A 86 -7.33 7.38 3.02
C SER A 86 -7.16 5.87 3.12
N GLY A 87 -5.94 5.41 3.35
CA GLY A 87 -5.61 3.99 3.54
C GLY A 87 -5.17 3.72 4.97
N TRP A 88 -5.73 2.68 5.59
CA TRP A 88 -5.36 2.22 6.92
C TRP A 88 -4.60 0.90 6.83
N TYR A 89 -3.48 0.80 7.55
CA TYR A 89 -2.56 -0.32 7.56
C TYR A 89 -2.23 -0.69 9.00
N GLU A 90 -2.35 -1.96 9.32
CA GLU A 90 -1.88 -2.56 10.57
C GLU A 90 -0.52 -3.22 10.30
N VAL A 91 0.48 -2.90 11.11
CA VAL A 91 1.84 -3.47 11.01
C VAL A 91 2.01 -4.55 12.07
N ILE A 92 2.23 -5.79 11.62
CA ILE A 92 2.48 -6.93 12.50
C ILE A 92 4.00 -7.04 12.74
N ASN A 93 4.40 -7.17 14.00
CA ASN A 93 5.79 -7.35 14.44
C ASN A 93 6.17 -8.83 14.60
#